data_AF-A0A839YE95-F1
#
_entry.id   AF-A0A839YE95-F1
#
_cell.length_a   1.000
_cell.length_b   1.000
_cell.length_c   1.000
_cell.angle_alpha   90.00
_cell.angle_beta   90.00
_cell.angle_gamma   90.00
#
_symmetry.space_group_name_H-M   'P 1'
#
loop_
_entity.id
_entity.type
_entity.pdbx_description
1 polymer ?
#
loop_
_entity_poly.entity_id
_entity_poly.type
_entity_poly.pdbx_seq_one_letter_code
_entity_poly.pdbx_strand_id
1 'polypeptide(L)'
;MAIALRPFLTMLAAGAAAFSGHAARAAAFAGSFSFSAVVFGDQPNLFTGTFALSETAQGFVLTDFDAAYRGTRYDLSNTSLQAVRADRIIIGGNENGGPGSISTGSDDFRIFLNPLAGAFVRGDIVAPTTDINDLDLTLTPSGTSAVPEPATWITMILGFALIGGMTRLRRAGRRDLAHPA
;
A
#
# COMPACT_ATOMS: atom_id res chain seq x y z
N MET A 1 -36.95 -38.05 16.71
CA MET A 1 -35.82 -38.36 15.83
C MET A 1 -35.24 -37.04 15.34
N ALA A 2 -34.15 -36.57 15.97
CA ALA A 2 -33.60 -35.22 15.76
C ALA A 2 -32.41 -35.29 14.78
N ILE A 3 -32.51 -34.57 13.67
CA ILE A 3 -31.50 -34.53 12.61
C ILE A 3 -30.41 -33.51 13.01
N ALA A 4 -29.19 -34.01 13.20
CA ALA A 4 -28.01 -33.22 13.59
C ALA A 4 -27.48 -32.38 12.40
N LEU A 5 -27.78 -31.08 12.41
CA LEU A 5 -27.44 -30.13 11.33
C LEU A 5 -26.22 -29.23 11.66
N ARG A 6 -25.30 -29.69 12.53
CA ARG A 6 -24.28 -28.82 13.15
C ARG A 6 -22.86 -28.76 12.54
N PRO A 7 -22.37 -29.62 11.61
CA PRO A 7 -20.98 -29.50 11.17
C PRO A 7 -20.74 -28.58 9.96
N PHE A 8 -21.78 -28.12 9.25
CA PHE A 8 -21.59 -27.38 7.99
C PHE A 8 -21.26 -25.89 8.18
N LEU A 9 -21.65 -25.30 9.31
CA LEU A 9 -21.45 -23.87 9.58
C LEU A 9 -20.01 -23.52 10.02
N THR A 10 -19.26 -24.48 10.56
CA THR A 10 -17.87 -24.26 11.00
C THR A 10 -16.86 -24.26 9.86
N MET A 11 -17.15 -24.89 8.72
CA MET A 11 -16.21 -24.98 7.60
C MET A 11 -16.18 -23.72 6.73
N LEU A 12 -17.30 -22.98 6.64
CA LEU A 12 -17.40 -21.76 5.82
C LEU A 12 -16.67 -20.56 6.43
N ALA A 13 -16.58 -20.49 7.77
CA ALA A 13 -15.90 -19.40 8.48
C ALA A 13 -14.36 -19.47 8.40
N ALA A 14 -13.79 -20.67 8.27
CA ALA A 14 -12.35 -20.86 8.14
C ALA A 14 -11.81 -20.46 6.76
N GLY A 15 -12.62 -20.59 5.70
CA GLY A 15 -12.22 -20.20 4.34
C GLY A 15 -12.08 -18.68 4.17
N ALA A 16 -12.99 -17.89 4.74
CA ALA A 16 -12.97 -16.42 4.60
C ALA A 16 -11.77 -15.75 5.31
N ALA A 17 -11.27 -16.33 6.39
CA ALA A 17 -10.12 -15.82 7.13
C ALA A 17 -8.77 -16.08 6.42
N ALA A 18 -8.68 -17.12 5.57
CA ALA A 18 -7.45 -17.42 4.83
C ALA A 18 -7.25 -16.52 3.60
N PHE A 19 -8.34 -16.05 2.98
CA PHE A 19 -8.28 -15.13 1.83
C PHE A 19 -8.07 -13.66 2.22
N SER A 20 -8.40 -13.25 3.45
CA SER A 20 -8.24 -11.87 3.89
C SER A 20 -6.78 -11.46 4.16
N GLY A 21 -5.92 -12.43 4.51
CA GLY A 21 -4.51 -12.14 4.82
C GLY A 21 -3.64 -11.74 3.63
N HIS A 22 -3.95 -12.26 2.43
CA HIS A 22 -3.20 -11.90 1.21
C HIS A 22 -3.71 -10.57 0.61
N ALA A 23 -5.04 -10.36 0.60
CA ALA A 23 -5.62 -9.10 0.13
C ALA A 23 -5.19 -7.88 0.98
N ALA A 24 -5.04 -8.06 2.30
CA ALA A 24 -4.60 -6.99 3.20
C ALA A 24 -3.12 -6.61 3.02
N ARG A 25 -2.25 -7.55 2.61
CA ARG A 25 -0.82 -7.28 2.40
C ARG A 25 -0.51 -6.66 1.04
N ALA A 26 -1.25 -7.03 -0.01
CA ALA A 26 -1.08 -6.45 -1.34
C ALA A 26 -1.58 -4.99 -1.41
N ALA A 27 -2.70 -4.69 -0.74
CA ALA A 27 -3.25 -3.34 -0.63
C ALA A 27 -2.31 -2.34 0.09
N ALA A 28 -1.33 -2.80 0.84
CA ALA A 28 -0.41 -1.92 1.56
C ALA A 28 0.64 -1.24 0.66
N PHE A 29 0.86 -1.74 -0.56
CA PHE A 29 1.93 -1.24 -1.45
C PHE A 29 1.45 -0.56 -2.72
N ALA A 30 0.18 -0.74 -3.09
CA ALA A 30 -0.46 0.08 -4.13
C ALA A 30 -0.97 1.39 -3.51
N GLY A 31 -0.61 2.52 -4.11
CA GLY A 31 -0.97 3.84 -3.60
C GLY A 31 0.01 4.92 -4.03
N SER A 32 -0.26 6.13 -3.55
CA SER A 32 0.63 7.28 -3.75
C SER A 32 1.56 7.43 -2.56
N PHE A 33 2.80 7.81 -2.83
CA PHE A 33 3.85 8.00 -1.85
C PHE A 33 4.56 9.32 -2.12
N SER A 34 4.91 10.01 -1.05
CA SER A 34 5.87 11.11 -1.10
C SER A 34 7.18 10.64 -0.48
N PHE A 35 8.28 11.17 -1.00
CA PHE A 35 9.60 10.86 -0.52
C PHE A 35 10.48 12.10 -0.41
N SER A 36 11.36 12.06 0.57
CA SER A 36 12.40 13.07 0.79
C SER A 36 13.66 12.38 1.22
N ALA A 37 14.77 12.89 0.72
CA ALA A 37 16.01 12.14 0.72
C ALA A 37 17.21 13.09 0.65
N VAL A 38 18.17 12.92 1.54
CA VAL A 38 19.39 13.74 1.58
C VAL A 38 20.50 12.98 0.87
N VAL A 39 20.99 13.53 -0.24
CA VAL A 39 22.14 12.96 -0.94
C VAL A 39 23.40 13.47 -0.28
N PHE A 40 24.16 12.57 0.34
CA PHE A 40 25.44 12.90 0.95
C PHE A 40 26.50 13.16 -0.13
N GLY A 41 27.39 14.13 0.12
CA GLY A 41 28.40 14.64 -0.84
C GLY A 41 28.94 16.01 -0.40
N ASP A 42 29.71 16.69 -1.25
CA ASP A 42 30.33 18.01 -0.93
C ASP A 42 29.31 19.13 -0.64
N GLN A 43 28.06 18.95 -1.07
CA GLN A 43 26.92 19.79 -0.72
C GLN A 43 25.69 18.89 -0.56
N PRO A 44 25.00 18.90 0.60
CA PRO A 44 23.77 18.12 0.76
C PRO A 44 22.71 18.65 -0.20
N ASN A 45 22.32 17.82 -1.17
CA ASN A 45 21.22 18.12 -2.06
C ASN A 45 20.00 17.32 -1.65
N LEU A 46 18.85 17.98 -1.64
CA LEU A 46 17.59 17.33 -1.32
C LEU A 46 16.99 16.73 -2.59
N PHE A 47 16.79 15.41 -2.59
CA PHE A 47 15.97 14.72 -3.59
C PHE A 47 14.58 14.51 -3.00
N THR A 48 13.58 15.12 -3.62
CA THR A 48 12.18 15.01 -3.19
C THR A 48 11.30 14.70 -4.37
N GLY A 49 10.20 14.02 -4.10
CA GLY A 49 9.22 13.73 -5.11
C GLY A 49 8.03 12.94 -4.59
N THR A 50 7.17 12.60 -5.52
CA THR A 50 6.03 11.72 -5.34
C THR A 50 6.03 10.65 -6.41
N PHE A 51 5.47 9.49 -6.07
CA PHE A 51 5.21 8.44 -7.04
C PHE A 51 3.95 7.67 -6.67
N ALA A 52 3.32 7.03 -7.64
CA ALA A 52 2.18 6.17 -7.40
C ALA A 52 2.39 4.78 -8.03
N LEU A 53 2.05 3.75 -7.27
CA LEU A 53 2.09 2.36 -7.70
C LEU A 53 0.68 1.80 -7.80
N SER A 54 0.42 1.03 -8.85
CA SER A 54 -0.79 0.24 -9.00
C SER A 54 -0.44 -1.24 -9.15
N GLU A 55 -1.22 -2.10 -8.51
CA GLU A 55 -1.08 -3.55 -8.64
C GLU A 55 -1.78 -4.05 -9.92
N THR A 56 -1.13 -4.95 -10.63
CA THR A 56 -1.63 -5.64 -11.82
C THR A 56 -1.48 -7.14 -11.65
N ALA A 57 -2.07 -7.92 -12.56
CA ALA A 57 -1.90 -9.38 -12.57
C ALA A 57 -0.43 -9.82 -12.73
N GLN A 58 0.45 -8.94 -13.23
CA GLN A 58 1.88 -9.23 -13.42
C GLN A 58 2.79 -8.61 -12.36
N GLY A 59 2.27 -7.88 -11.37
CA GLY A 59 3.06 -7.23 -10.32
C GLY A 59 2.64 -5.79 -10.08
N PHE A 60 3.59 -4.86 -10.05
CA PHE A 60 3.30 -3.43 -9.86
C PHE A 60 3.67 -2.63 -11.10
N VAL A 61 2.93 -1.57 -11.36
CA VAL A 61 3.23 -0.57 -12.39
C VAL A 61 3.32 0.82 -11.77
N LEU A 62 4.22 1.64 -12.30
CA LEU A 62 4.35 3.05 -11.93
C LEU A 62 3.31 3.84 -12.72
N THR A 63 2.34 4.42 -12.02
CA THR A 63 1.24 5.18 -12.64
C THR A 63 1.43 6.68 -12.54
N ASP A 64 2.33 7.12 -11.66
CA ASP A 64 2.72 8.52 -11.50
C ASP A 64 4.14 8.60 -10.95
N PHE A 65 4.86 9.63 -11.37
CA PHE A 65 6.17 9.98 -10.84
C PHE A 65 6.42 11.46 -11.09
N ASP A 66 6.82 12.18 -10.05
CA ASP A 66 7.27 13.57 -10.16
C ASP A 66 8.33 13.81 -9.09
N ALA A 67 9.56 14.09 -9.50
CA ALA A 67 10.65 14.36 -8.58
C ALA A 67 11.60 15.41 -9.14
N ALA A 68 12.35 16.06 -8.25
CA ALA A 68 13.36 17.04 -8.63
C ALA A 68 14.66 16.79 -7.88
N TYR A 69 15.77 16.79 -8.62
CA TYR A 69 17.12 16.70 -8.09
C TYR A 69 18.04 17.68 -8.83
N ARG A 70 18.72 18.57 -8.10
CA ARG A 70 19.70 19.54 -8.66
C ARG A 70 19.20 20.37 -9.87
N GLY A 71 17.90 20.61 -9.96
CA GLY A 71 17.27 21.34 -11.07
C GLY A 71 16.82 20.46 -12.23
N THR A 72 17.16 19.17 -12.24
CA THR A 72 16.65 18.16 -13.16
C THR A 72 15.30 17.64 -12.64
N ARG A 73 14.31 17.57 -13.52
CA ARG A 73 12.98 17.02 -13.22
C ARG A 73 12.84 15.62 -13.79
N TYR A 74 12.24 14.75 -12.99
CA TYR A 74 11.92 13.39 -13.36
C TYR A 74 10.42 13.19 -13.34
N ASP A 75 9.88 12.63 -14.41
CA ASP A 75 8.49 12.24 -14.57
C ASP A 75 8.40 10.89 -15.30
N LEU A 76 7.19 10.43 -15.61
CA LEU A 76 7.00 9.15 -16.32
C LEU A 76 7.62 9.07 -17.72
N SER A 77 8.00 10.19 -18.34
CA SER A 77 8.67 10.19 -19.65
C SER A 77 10.15 9.80 -19.55
N ASN A 78 10.76 10.00 -18.39
CA ASN A 78 12.18 9.74 -18.13
C ASN A 78 12.42 8.90 -16.85
N THR A 79 11.38 8.22 -16.36
CA THR A 79 11.49 7.23 -15.28
C THR A 79 10.79 5.95 -15.64
N SER A 80 11.25 4.87 -15.02
CA SER A 80 10.69 3.55 -15.26
C SER A 80 10.76 2.69 -14.01
N LEU A 81 9.87 1.71 -13.96
CA LEU A 81 9.82 0.73 -12.90
C LEU A 81 10.31 -0.62 -13.42
N GLN A 82 11.23 -1.22 -12.68
CA GLN A 82 11.74 -2.54 -12.94
C GLN A 82 11.53 -3.42 -11.70
N ALA A 83 10.74 -4.48 -11.84
CA ALA A 83 10.68 -5.53 -10.85
C ALA A 83 11.95 -6.39 -10.99
N VAL A 84 12.82 -6.35 -9.98
CA VAL A 84 14.07 -7.14 -10.01
C VAL A 84 13.85 -8.52 -9.38
N ARG A 85 12.99 -8.60 -8.36
CA ARG A 85 12.59 -9.84 -7.68
C ARG A 85 11.17 -9.67 -7.11
N ALA A 86 10.54 -10.75 -6.67
CA ALA A 86 9.22 -10.73 -6.04
C ALA A 86 9.15 -9.83 -4.78
N ASP A 87 10.30 -9.53 -4.17
CA ASP A 87 10.45 -8.76 -2.94
C ASP A 87 11.14 -7.40 -3.14
N ARG A 88 11.43 -7.01 -4.39
CA ARG A 88 12.17 -5.78 -4.66
C ARG A 88 11.79 -5.11 -5.98
N ILE A 89 11.28 -3.90 -5.85
CA ILE A 89 10.95 -3.01 -6.97
C ILE A 89 12.03 -1.92 -7.05
N ILE A 90 12.45 -1.57 -8.26
CA ILE A 90 13.34 -0.46 -8.53
C ILE A 90 12.59 0.58 -9.35
N ILE A 91 12.62 1.84 -8.90
CA ILE A 91 12.27 2.99 -9.74
C ILE A 91 13.57 3.65 -10.16
N GLY A 92 13.79 3.81 -11.45
CA GLY A 92 15.02 4.40 -11.98
C GLY A 92 14.76 5.59 -12.90
N GLY A 93 15.60 6.62 -12.76
CA GLY A 93 15.79 7.63 -13.79
C GLY A 93 16.36 6.98 -15.06
N ASN A 94 15.96 7.49 -16.22
CA ASN A 94 16.37 7.00 -17.52
C ASN A 94 16.89 8.15 -18.39
N GLU A 95 17.78 8.97 -17.85
CA GLU A 95 18.45 10.01 -18.64
C GLU A 95 19.36 9.36 -19.71
N ASN A 96 19.91 8.15 -19.45
CA ASN A 96 20.95 7.54 -20.31
C ASN A 96 20.65 6.12 -20.87
N GLY A 97 19.39 5.71 -21.05
CA GLY A 97 19.07 4.60 -21.97
C GLY A 97 18.69 3.25 -21.37
N GLY A 98 18.23 3.20 -20.13
CA GLY A 98 17.35 2.12 -19.67
C GLY A 98 16.97 2.21 -18.18
N PRO A 99 15.94 1.45 -17.74
CA PRO A 99 15.56 1.36 -16.33
C PRO A 99 16.74 0.97 -15.44
N GLY A 100 17.12 1.84 -14.51
CA GLY A 100 18.16 1.56 -13.52
C GLY A 100 19.59 1.45 -14.09
N SER A 101 19.80 1.80 -15.36
CA SER A 101 21.13 2.08 -15.89
C SER A 101 21.62 3.35 -15.23
N ILE A 102 22.75 3.26 -14.54
CA ILE A 102 23.39 4.41 -13.94
C ILE A 102 24.75 4.56 -14.61
N SER A 103 25.00 5.74 -15.16
CA SER A 103 26.30 6.14 -15.70
C SER A 103 26.95 7.18 -14.79
N THR A 104 28.27 7.05 -14.57
CA THR A 104 29.04 8.08 -13.88
C THR A 104 28.96 9.39 -14.67
N GLY A 105 28.70 10.50 -13.99
CA GLY A 105 28.58 11.81 -14.64
C GLY A 105 27.17 12.16 -15.12
N SER A 106 26.17 11.32 -14.86
CA SER A 106 24.75 11.63 -15.07
C SER A 106 24.01 11.99 -13.78
N ASP A 107 22.80 12.52 -13.88
CA ASP A 107 21.89 12.69 -12.75
C ASP A 107 20.94 11.47 -12.59
N ASP A 108 21.28 10.27 -13.10
CA ASP A 108 20.43 9.09 -12.95
C ASP A 108 20.30 8.62 -11.47
N PHE A 109 19.18 7.97 -11.14
CA PHE A 109 18.91 7.52 -9.77
C PHE A 109 18.29 6.11 -9.74
N ARG A 110 18.33 5.44 -8.56
CA ARG A 110 17.62 4.18 -8.30
C ARG A 110 16.97 4.17 -6.90
N ILE A 111 15.65 4.06 -6.84
CA ILE A 111 14.92 3.88 -5.57
C ILE A 111 14.61 2.39 -5.39
N PHE A 112 15.03 1.79 -4.27
CA PHE A 112 14.66 0.41 -3.93
C PHE A 112 13.50 0.37 -2.94
N LEU A 113 12.52 -0.44 -3.30
CA LEU A 113 11.28 -0.62 -2.56
C LEU A 113 11.19 -2.09 -2.16
N ASN A 114 11.14 -2.39 -0.85
CA ASN A 114 10.95 -3.76 -0.33
C ASN A 114 9.56 -3.91 0.31
N PRO A 115 8.58 -4.45 -0.42
CA PRO A 115 7.22 -4.62 0.10
C PRO A 115 7.09 -5.68 1.21
N LEU A 116 8.00 -6.67 1.29
CA LEU A 116 7.84 -7.82 2.19
C LEU A 116 8.40 -7.62 3.60
N ALA A 117 9.29 -6.64 3.81
CA ALA A 117 9.98 -6.42 5.09
C ALA A 117 9.23 -5.50 6.08
N GLY A 118 7.93 -5.25 5.88
CA GLY A 118 7.19 -4.26 6.69
C GLY A 118 7.41 -2.81 6.24
N ALA A 119 7.59 -2.61 4.93
CA ALA A 119 7.77 -1.32 4.26
C ALA A 119 9.00 -0.52 4.71
N PHE A 120 10.18 -1.12 4.65
CA PHE A 120 11.41 -0.33 4.60
C PHE A 120 11.75 -0.03 3.15
N VAL A 121 12.03 1.25 2.90
CA VAL A 121 12.36 1.77 1.58
C VAL A 121 13.73 2.41 1.68
N ARG A 122 14.64 1.98 0.80
CA ARG A 122 16.02 2.44 0.73
C ARG A 122 16.27 2.91 -0.68
N GLY A 123 16.65 4.16 -0.88
CA GLY A 123 17.11 4.62 -2.19
C GLY A 123 18.61 4.53 -2.29
N ASP A 124 19.15 4.45 -3.50
CA ASP A 124 20.53 4.83 -3.78
C ASP A 124 20.50 5.84 -4.93
N ILE A 125 21.05 7.05 -4.73
CA ILE A 125 21.24 8.00 -5.84
C ILE A 125 22.70 7.95 -6.22
N VAL A 126 22.96 7.83 -7.51
CA VAL A 126 24.33 7.92 -8.01
C VAL A 126 24.46 9.26 -8.68
N ALA A 127 25.03 10.20 -7.94
CA ALA A 127 25.25 11.55 -8.40
C ALA A 127 26.47 11.62 -9.34
N PRO A 128 26.55 12.63 -10.22
CA PRO A 128 27.54 12.70 -11.29
C PRO A 128 28.99 12.86 -10.82
N THR A 129 29.24 13.26 -9.57
CA THR A 129 30.56 13.78 -9.18
C THR A 129 31.47 12.82 -8.44
N THR A 130 30.96 11.84 -7.68
CA THR A 130 31.72 10.72 -7.09
C THR A 130 30.82 10.02 -6.08
N ASP A 131 30.85 8.69 -6.10
CA ASP A 131 30.21 7.76 -5.17
C ASP A 131 28.70 7.51 -5.29
N ILE A 132 28.37 6.22 -5.14
CA ILE A 132 27.05 5.74 -4.81
C ILE A 132 26.79 6.24 -3.39
N ASN A 133 25.86 7.18 -3.23
CA ASN A 133 25.48 7.66 -1.91
C ASN A 133 24.23 6.90 -1.48
N ASP A 134 24.36 6.15 -0.38
CA ASP A 134 23.23 5.54 0.30
C ASP A 134 22.25 6.64 0.70
N LEU A 135 20.99 6.46 0.35
CA LEU A 135 19.93 7.43 0.60
C LEU A 135 19.00 6.92 1.70
N ASP A 136 18.93 7.65 2.81
CA ASP A 136 17.84 7.47 3.77
C ASP A 136 16.57 8.09 3.18
N LEU A 137 15.67 7.22 2.76
CA LEU A 137 14.42 7.59 2.11
C LEU A 137 13.26 7.44 3.10
N THR A 138 12.61 8.55 3.42
CA THR A 138 11.37 8.50 4.22
C THR A 138 10.18 8.47 3.28
N LEU A 139 9.42 7.36 3.28
CA LEU A 139 8.14 7.29 2.56
C LEU A 139 6.98 7.70 3.46
N THR A 140 6.15 8.61 2.94
CA THR A 140 4.87 8.94 3.57
C THR A 140 3.74 8.62 2.61
N PRO A 141 2.84 7.66 2.94
CA PRO A 141 1.66 7.37 2.15
C PRO A 141 0.83 8.65 1.93
N SER A 142 0.58 8.99 0.69
CA SER A 142 -0.17 10.19 0.30
C SER A 142 -1.64 9.82 0.20
N GLY A 143 -2.38 9.98 1.31
CA GLY A 143 -3.83 9.87 1.29
C GLY A 143 -4.36 8.44 1.21
N THR A 144 -3.93 7.56 2.13
CA THR A 144 -4.79 6.42 2.47
C THR A 144 -6.09 7.00 3.01
N SER A 145 -7.13 7.10 2.17
CA SER A 145 -8.49 7.17 2.71
C SER A 145 -8.56 5.96 3.63
N ALA A 146 -8.87 6.18 4.91
CA ALA A 146 -8.98 5.10 5.87
C ALA A 146 -10.10 4.19 5.40
N VAL A 147 -9.77 3.24 4.52
CA VAL A 147 -10.65 2.15 4.15
C VAL A 147 -10.86 1.45 5.47
N PRO A 148 -12.11 1.42 5.99
CA PRO A 148 -12.35 0.81 7.28
C PRO A 148 -11.75 -0.59 7.24
N GLU A 149 -10.89 -0.92 8.20
CA GLU A 149 -10.24 -2.23 8.21
C GLU A 149 -11.31 -3.31 8.21
N PRO A 150 -11.07 -4.53 7.68
CA PRO A 150 -12.08 -5.59 7.70
C PRO A 150 -12.71 -5.81 9.09
N ALA A 151 -11.92 -5.60 10.15
CA ALA A 151 -12.41 -5.57 11.53
C ALA A 151 -13.47 -4.47 11.77
N THR A 152 -13.28 -3.27 11.23
CA THR A 152 -14.24 -2.16 11.26
C THR A 152 -15.54 -2.50 10.55
N TRP A 153 -15.51 -3.24 9.43
CA TRP A 153 -16.74 -3.68 8.76
C TRP A 153 -17.51 -4.67 9.61
N ILE A 154 -16.78 -5.62 10.22
CA ILE A 154 -17.37 -6.60 11.13
C ILE A 154 -17.98 -5.91 12.35
N THR A 155 -17.31 -4.94 12.95
CA THR A 155 -17.86 -4.20 14.10
C THR A 155 -19.06 -3.35 13.71
N MET A 156 -19.07 -2.74 12.51
CA MET A 156 -20.26 -2.06 11.98
C MET A 156 -21.43 -3.03 11.80
N ILE A 157 -21.22 -4.18 11.16
CA ILE A 157 -22.27 -5.20 10.96
C ILE A 157 -22.79 -5.72 12.31
N LEU A 158 -21.89 -6.00 13.25
CA LEU A 158 -22.26 -6.45 14.59
C LEU A 158 -23.08 -5.39 15.32
N GLY A 159 -22.67 -4.11 15.22
CA GLY A 159 -23.40 -2.98 15.79
C GLY A 159 -24.83 -2.89 15.24
N PHE A 160 -24.99 -3.01 13.91
CA PHE A 160 -26.32 -3.01 13.28
C PHE A 160 -27.17 -4.21 13.69
N ALA A 161 -26.58 -5.40 13.78
CA ALA A 161 -27.28 -6.60 14.22
C ALA A 161 -27.80 -6.47 15.66
N LEU A 162 -26.98 -5.88 16.55
CA LEU A 162 -27.31 -5.69 17.96
C LEU A 162 -28.45 -4.67 18.14
N ILE A 163 -28.38 -3.54 17.42
CA ILE A 163 -29.46 -2.53 17.39
C ILE A 163 -30.76 -3.12 16.82
N GLY A 164 -30.67 -3.88 15.73
CA GLY A 164 -31.80 -4.59 15.13
C GLY A 164 -32.44 -5.62 16.07
N GLY A 165 -31.62 -6.37 16.80
CA GLY A 165 -32.09 -7.33 17.80
C GLY A 165 -32.85 -6.67 18.95
N MET A 166 -32.30 -5.58 19.50
CA MET A 166 -32.94 -4.83 20.59
C MET A 166 -34.27 -4.20 20.17
N THR A 167 -34.35 -3.65 18.95
CA THR A 167 -35.59 -3.06 18.44
C THR A 167 -36.68 -4.12 18.20
N ARG A 168 -36.32 -5.33 17.75
CA ARG A 168 -37.25 -6.45 17.60
C ARG A 168 -37.83 -6.92 18.95
N LEU A 169 -36.99 -7.07 19.97
CA LEU A 169 -37.42 -7.50 21.31
C LEU A 169 -38.42 -6.51 21.93
N ARG A 170 -38.19 -5.20 21.78
CA ARG A 170 -39.11 -4.16 22.27
C ARG A 170 -40.49 -4.20 21.60
N ARG A 171 -40.56 -4.60 20.33
CA ARG A 171 -41.83 -4.72 19.60
C ARG A 171 -42.62 -5.98 20.00
N ALA A 172 -41.93 -7.08 20.29
CA ALA A 172 -42.57 -8.32 20.73
C ALA A 172 -43.29 -8.14 22.08
N GLY A 173 -42.63 -7.51 23.06
CA GLY A 173 -43.22 -7.29 24.39
C GLY A 173 -44.41 -6.31 24.45
N ARG A 174 -44.64 -5.50 23.40
CA ARG A 174 -45.80 -4.58 23.34
C ARG A 174 -47.08 -5.24 22.81
N ARG A 175 -47.01 -6.42 22.18
CA ARG A 175 -48.20 -7.10 21.64
C ARG A 175 -49.01 -7.84 22.71
N ASP A 176 -48.39 -8.22 23.82
CA ASP A 176 -49.07 -9.00 24.87
C ASP A 176 -49.90 -8.14 25.85
N LEU A 177 -49.88 -6.80 25.72
CA LEU A 177 -50.63 -5.89 26.61
C LEU A 177 -51.89 -5.31 25.95
N ALA A 178 -52.24 -5.72 24.73
CA ALA A 178 -53.34 -5.14 23.95
C ALA A 178 -54.65 -5.97 23.94
N HIS A 179 -54.88 -6.81 24.95
CA HIS A 179 -56.20 -7.43 25.15
C HIS A 179 -56.68 -7.28 26.61
N PRO A 180 -57.29 -6.15 26.98
CA PRO A 180 -58.34 -6.11 27.98
C PRO A 180 -59.68 -6.56 27.35
N ALA A 181 -60.45 -7.30 28.16
CA ALA A 181 -61.73 -7.94 27.86
C ALA A 181 -62.85 -6.99 27.42
#